data_AF-A0A350LTY9-F1
#
_entry.id   AF-A0A350LTY9-F1
#
_cell.length_a   1.000
_cell.length_b   1.000
_cell.length_c   1.000
_cell.angle_alpha   90.00
_cell.angle_beta   90.00
_cell.angle_gamma   90.00
#
_symmetry.space_group_name_H-M   'P 1'
#
loop_
_entity.id
_entity.type
_entity.pdbx_description
1 polymer ?
#
loop_
_entity_poly.entity_id
_entity_poly.type
_entity_poly.pdbx_seq_one_letter_code
_entity_poly.pdbx_strand_id
1 'polypeptide(L)'
;PLIAAGVIDLDEIILDLKCGVSGAGRSLKENLLHAELSEGYHAYAVGGTHRHLGEFDQEFSRIAGRPVQVQFTPHLVPANRGILATGYVRGEAG
;
A
#
# COMPACT_ATOMS: atom_id res chain seq x y z
N PRO A 1 -6.05 10.91 -9.95
CA PRO A 1 -6.73 11.22 -11.24
C PRO A 1 -8.04 10.45 -11.43
N LEU A 2 -8.03 9.11 -11.33
CA LEU A 2 -9.22 8.27 -11.58
C LEU A 2 -10.39 8.57 -10.64
N ILE A 3 -10.11 8.72 -9.34
CA ILE A 3 -11.13 9.10 -8.33
C ILE A 3 -11.76 10.45 -8.69
N ALA A 4 -10.94 11.47 -8.97
CA ALA A 4 -11.43 12.80 -9.33
C ALA A 4 -12.25 12.83 -10.63
N ALA A 5 -11.95 11.92 -11.56
CA ALA A 5 -12.69 11.77 -12.81
C ALA A 5 -13.96 10.91 -12.66
N GLY A 6 -14.15 10.21 -11.54
CA GLY A 6 -15.30 9.35 -11.30
C GLY A 6 -15.37 8.12 -12.22
N VAL A 7 -14.21 7.60 -12.65
CA VAL A 7 -14.14 6.52 -13.66
C VAL A 7 -13.82 5.12 -13.10
N ILE A 8 -13.78 4.99 -11.78
CA ILE A 8 -13.56 3.72 -11.10
C ILE A 8 -14.56 3.54 -9.95
N ASP A 9 -14.87 2.29 -9.63
CA ASP A 9 -15.58 1.91 -8.42
C ASP A 9 -14.72 2.24 -7.19
N LEU A 10 -15.27 3.06 -6.29
CA LEU A 10 -14.58 3.51 -5.09
C LEU A 10 -14.76 2.55 -3.90
N ASP A 11 -15.67 1.58 -4.02
CA ASP A 11 -15.90 0.54 -3.02
C ASP A 11 -14.99 -0.69 -3.26
N GLU A 12 -14.31 -0.76 -4.42
CA GLU A 12 -13.40 -1.84 -4.82
C GLU A 12 -12.01 -1.32 -5.26
N ILE A 13 -11.21 -0.84 -4.30
CA ILE A 13 -9.81 -0.44 -4.53
C ILE A 13 -8.87 -1.35 -3.73
N ILE A 14 -7.97 -2.03 -4.43
CA ILE A 14 -6.93 -2.89 -3.81
C ILE A 14 -5.55 -2.30 -4.13
N LEU A 15 -4.74 -2.12 -3.10
CA LEU A 15 -3.37 -1.62 -3.17
C LEU A 15 -2.40 -2.68 -2.64
N ASP A 16 -1.63 -3.28 -3.53
CA ASP A 16 -0.52 -4.17 -3.20
C ASP A 16 0.80 -3.43 -3.44
N LEU A 17 1.52 -3.14 -2.35
CA LEU A 17 2.77 -2.39 -2.39
C LEU A 17 3.97 -3.30 -2.10
N LYS A 18 5.04 -3.14 -2.88
CA LYS A 18 6.34 -3.76 -2.65
C LYS A 18 7.29 -2.66 -2.19
N CYS A 19 7.77 -2.77 -0.95
CA CYS A 19 8.48 -1.71 -0.25
C CYS A 19 9.92 -2.16 0.04
N GLY A 20 10.90 -1.35 -0.36
CA GLY A 20 12.28 -1.53 0.05
C GLY A 20 12.49 -1.30 1.54
N VAL A 21 13.51 -1.95 2.09
CA VAL A 21 13.77 -2.04 3.54
C VAL A 21 14.01 -0.68 4.18
N SER A 22 14.51 0.31 3.44
CA SER A 22 14.69 1.68 3.96
C SER A 22 13.42 2.29 4.54
N GLY A 23 12.22 1.86 4.10
CA GLY A 23 10.95 2.34 4.63
C GLY A 23 10.69 1.94 6.10
N ALA A 24 11.34 0.88 6.58
CA ALA A 24 11.25 0.43 7.97
C ALA A 24 12.15 1.23 8.94
N GLY A 25 12.97 2.14 8.40
CA GLY A 25 13.90 2.98 9.14
C GLY A 25 15.28 2.34 9.36
N ARG A 26 16.07 2.92 10.29
CA ARG A 26 17.44 2.50 10.61
C ARG A 26 17.55 1.79 11.97
N SER A 27 16.45 1.63 12.70
CA SER A 27 16.48 0.96 14.01
C SER A 27 16.88 -0.50 13.88
N LEU A 28 17.72 -0.97 14.80
CA LEU A 28 18.09 -2.38 14.89
C LEU A 28 16.85 -3.20 15.27
N LYS A 29 16.45 -4.12 14.39
CA LYS A 29 15.39 -5.10 14.63
C LYS A 29 15.82 -6.41 14.00
N GLU A 30 15.57 -7.52 14.69
CA GLU A 30 15.97 -8.86 14.23
C GLU A 30 15.41 -9.16 12.84
N ASN A 31 14.11 -8.91 12.63
CA ASN A 31 13.44 -9.10 11.35
C ASN A 31 13.94 -8.18 10.22
N LEU A 32 14.86 -7.24 10.49
CA LEU A 32 15.49 -6.37 9.50
C LEU A 32 16.96 -6.71 9.23
N LEU A 33 17.50 -7.75 9.89
CA LEU A 33 18.86 -8.21 9.62
C LEU A 33 18.97 -8.76 8.19
N HIS A 34 20.15 -8.61 7.58
CA HIS A 34 20.38 -9.07 6.21
C HIS A 34 20.08 -10.56 6.04
N ALA A 35 20.44 -11.40 7.02
CA ALA A 35 20.17 -12.84 6.98
C ALA A 35 18.67 -13.19 7.03
N GLU A 36 17.84 -12.36 7.67
CA GLU A 36 16.39 -12.57 7.76
C GLU A 36 15.64 -12.03 6.53
N LEU A 37 16.19 -11.02 5.86
CA LEU A 37 15.53 -10.32 4.75
C LEU A 37 16.04 -10.69 3.36
N SER A 38 17.31 -11.06 3.22
CA SER A 38 17.90 -11.36 1.92
C SER A 38 17.15 -12.50 1.24
N GLU A 39 16.89 -12.37 -0.07
CA GLU A 39 16.11 -13.34 -0.86
C GLU A 39 14.67 -13.60 -0.35
N GLY A 40 14.21 -12.84 0.65
CA GLY A 40 12.90 -13.01 1.29
C GLY A 40 11.85 -12.02 0.78
N TYR A 41 10.59 -12.43 0.83
CA TYR A 41 9.42 -11.60 0.50
C TYR A 41 8.30 -11.90 1.49
N HIS A 42 7.79 -10.90 2.20
CA HIS A 42 6.69 -11.12 3.13
C HIS A 42 5.77 -9.90 3.29
N ALA A 43 4.48 -10.19 3.47
CA ALA A 43 3.49 -9.18 3.82
C ALA A 43 3.63 -8.78 5.29
N TYR A 44 3.29 -7.53 5.62
CA TYR A 44 3.26 -7.06 7.01
C TYR A 44 2.07 -6.12 7.24
N ALA A 45 1.63 -5.99 8.50
CA ALA A 45 0.50 -5.14 8.87
C ALA A 45 -0.77 -5.35 7.99
N VAL A 46 -1.01 -6.62 7.64
CA VAL A 46 -2.15 -7.07 6.83
C VAL A 46 -3.46 -6.89 7.61
N GLY A 47 -4.59 -6.86 6.91
CA GLY A 47 -5.92 -6.87 7.53
C GLY A 47 -6.31 -5.54 8.16
N GLY A 48 -5.89 -4.42 7.57
CA GLY A 48 -6.34 -3.10 8.01
C GLY A 48 -5.54 -2.50 9.18
N THR A 49 -4.34 -3.01 9.48
CA THR A 49 -3.58 -2.62 10.68
C THR A 49 -2.46 -1.61 10.39
N HIS A 50 -2.15 -1.33 9.13
CA HIS A 50 -1.10 -0.39 8.76
C HIS A 50 -1.54 1.07 8.91
N ARG A 51 -0.71 1.91 9.55
CA ARG A 51 -1.06 3.30 9.89
C ARG A 51 -1.36 4.21 8.69
N HIS A 52 -0.74 3.98 7.53
CA HIS A 52 -1.03 4.74 6.30
C HIS A 52 -2.47 4.56 5.78
N LEU A 53 -3.26 3.62 6.31
CA LEU A 53 -4.69 3.57 6.01
C LEU A 53 -5.39 4.90 6.34
N GLY A 54 -4.99 5.57 7.42
CA GLY A 54 -5.54 6.89 7.75
C GLY A 54 -5.26 7.95 6.67
N GLU A 55 -4.11 7.88 5.98
CA GLU A 55 -3.79 8.78 4.88
C GLU A 55 -4.63 8.47 3.64
N PHE A 56 -4.84 7.19 3.32
CA PHE A 56 -5.75 6.79 2.24
C PHE A 56 -7.19 7.23 2.52
N ASP A 57 -7.71 6.92 3.71
CA ASP A 57 -9.05 7.29 4.13
C ASP A 57 -9.25 8.81 4.06
N GLN A 58 -8.28 9.59 4.55
CA GLN A 58 -8.34 11.05 4.50
C GLN A 58 -8.34 11.58 3.06
N GLU A 59 -7.31 11.23 2.28
CA GLU A 59 -7.06 11.89 1.00
C GLU A 59 -8.01 11.40 -0.10
N PHE A 60 -8.32 10.10 -0.13
CA PHE A 60 -9.22 9.56 -1.15
C PHE A 60 -10.65 10.03 -0.90
N SER A 61 -11.09 10.06 0.37
CA SER A 61 -12.43 10.57 0.71
C SER A 61 -12.56 12.06 0.41
N ARG A 62 -11.51 12.85 0.68
CA ARG A 62 -11.48 14.29 0.36
C ARG A 62 -11.65 14.54 -1.13
N ILE A 63 -11.01 13.73 -1.98
CA ILE A 63 -11.13 13.85 -3.44
C ILE A 63 -12.51 13.38 -3.91
N ALA A 64 -13.03 12.29 -3.35
CA ALA A 64 -14.31 11.70 -3.75
C ALA A 64 -15.55 12.44 -3.23
N GLY A 65 -15.43 13.25 -2.18
CA GLY A 65 -16.57 13.87 -1.51
C GLY A 65 -17.44 12.90 -0.71
N ARG A 66 -17.00 11.64 -0.55
CA ARG A 66 -17.64 10.59 0.25
C ARG A 66 -16.57 9.71 0.90
N PRO A 67 -16.91 8.93 1.95
CA PRO A 67 -15.99 7.94 2.50
C PRO A 67 -15.52 6.95 1.42
N VAL A 68 -14.21 6.74 1.36
CA VAL A 68 -13.51 5.75 0.54
C VAL A 68 -12.57 4.96 1.45
N GLN A 69 -12.67 3.63 1.39
CA GLN A 69 -11.78 2.72 2.10
C GLN A 69 -11.10 1.80 1.11
N VAL A 70 -9.87 1.41 1.39
CA VAL A 70 -9.06 0.58 0.48
C VAL A 70 -8.61 -0.70 1.16
N GLN A 71 -8.46 -1.76 0.38
CA GLN A 71 -7.69 -2.93 0.82
C GLN A 71 -6.22 -2.65 0.56
N PHE A 72 -5.41 -2.65 1.62
CA PHE A 72 -4.00 -2.30 1.52
C PHE A 72 -3.12 -3.38 2.16
N THR A 73 -2.19 -3.89 1.37
CA THR A 73 -1.19 -4.87 1.82
C THR A 73 0.20 -4.41 1.36
N PRO A 74 1.06 -3.98 2.29
CA PRO A 74 2.47 -3.77 1.99
C PRO A 74 3.28 -5.05 2.18
N HIS A 75 4.26 -5.22 1.31
CA HIS A 75 5.22 -6.32 1.31
C HIS A 75 6.63 -5.76 1.47
N LEU A 76 7.40 -6.32 2.38
CA LEU A 76 8.83 -6.02 2.49
C LEU A 76 9.57 -6.90 1.48
N VAL A 77 10.39 -6.27 0.63
CA VAL A 77 11.14 -6.95 -0.43
C VAL A 77 12.65 -6.80 -0.21
N PRO A 78 13.50 -7.68 -0.79
CA PRO A 78 14.95 -7.67 -0.57
C PRO A 78 15.63 -6.60 -1.45
N ALA A 79 15.17 -5.36 -1.30
CA ALA A 79 15.70 -4.19 -1.99
C ALA A 79 15.95 -3.07 -0.98
N ASN A 80 17.02 -2.32 -1.18
CA ASN A 80 17.37 -1.23 -0.26
C ASN A 80 16.34 -0.10 -0.28
N ARG A 81 15.83 0.27 -1.46
CA ARG A 81 14.99 1.45 -1.69
C ARG A 81 13.92 1.18 -2.74
N GLY A 82 12.93 2.08 -2.79
CA GLY A 82 11.87 2.09 -3.79
C GLY A 82 10.56 1.54 -3.25
N ILE A 83 9.46 1.97 -3.87
CA ILE A 83 8.13 1.42 -3.67
C ILE A 83 7.55 1.18 -5.05
N LEU A 84 7.03 -0.02 -5.29
CA LEU A 84 6.17 -0.32 -6.42
C LEU A 84 4.75 -0.53 -5.89
N ALA A 85 3.82 0.32 -6.31
CA ALA A 85 2.40 0.19 -5.98
C ALA A 85 1.65 -0.40 -7.16
N THR A 86 1.06 -1.58 -6.97
CA THR A 86 0.11 -2.17 -7.93
C THR A 86 -1.30 -1.89 -7.42
N GLY A 87 -2.00 -1.01 -8.11
CA GLY A 87 -3.40 -0.69 -7.84
C GLY A 87 -4.32 -1.53 -8.73
N TYR A 88 -5.26 -2.23 -8.13
CA TYR A 88 -6.35 -2.92 -8.81
C TYR A 88 -7.62 -2.15 -8.55
N VAL A 89 -8.33 -1.84 -9.63
CA VAL A 89 -9.54 -1.03 -9.62
C VAL A 89 -10.53 -1.62 -10.61
N ARG A 90 -11.82 -1.47 -10.32
CA ARG A 90 -12.89 -1.78 -11.27
C ARG A 90 -13.33 -0.49 -11.96
N GLY A 91 -13.53 -0.54 -13.26
CA GLY A 91 -14.08 0.56 -14.05
C GLY A 91 -14.63 0.00 -15.36
N GLU A 92 -15.50 0.75 -16.01
CA GLU A 92 -16.00 0.37 -17.33
C GLU A 92 -14.92 0.61 -18.38
N ALA A 93 -14.71 -0.36 -19.27
CA ALA A 93 -14.04 -0.08 -20.53
C ALA A 93 -15.06 0.71 -21.35
N GLY A 94 -14.85 2.02 -21.46
CA GLY A 94 -15.72 2.92 -22.23
C GLY A 94 -15.93 2.47 -23.67
#